data_AF-A0A7S7S2X2-F1
#
_entry.id   AF-A0A7S7S2X2-F1
#
_cell.length_a   1.000
_cell.length_b   1.000
_cell.length_c   1.000
_cell.angle_alpha   90.00
_cell.angle_beta   90.00
_cell.angle_gamma   90.00
#
_symmetry.space_group_name_H-M   'P 1'
#
loop_
_entity.id
_entity.type
_entity.pdbx_description
1 polymer ?
#
loop_
_entity_poly.entity_id
_entity_poly.type
_entity_poly.pdbx_seq_one_letter_code
_entity_poly.pdbx_strand_id
1 'polypeptide(L)' 'MRKLRSHEVIGLSVQEILQEFNERASEFGITEDNLVSVSVTPPSHAIKILDGAKTKDAKVQVTFIYWSGR' A
#
# COMPACT_ATOMS: atom_id res chain seq x y z
N MET A 1 1.63 -24.63 -1.44
CA MET A 1 0.75 -23.88 -2.38
C MET A 1 0.89 -22.41 -2.04
N ARG A 2 1.18 -21.54 -3.02
CA ARG A 2 1.21 -20.08 -2.80
C ARG A 2 -0.23 -19.56 -2.71
N LYS A 3 -0.48 -18.57 -1.85
CA LYS A 3 -1.78 -17.89 -1.71
C LYS A 3 -1.68 -16.48 -2.28
N LEU A 4 -2.71 -16.06 -3.00
CA LEU A 4 -2.82 -14.67 -3.45
C LEU A 4 -3.19 -13.82 -2.23
N ARG A 5 -2.43 -12.76 -1.97
CA ARG A 5 -2.69 -11.82 -0.89
C ARG A 5 -2.84 -10.40 -1.44
N SER A 6 -3.57 -9.58 -0.69
CA SER A 6 -3.67 -8.14 -0.92
C SER A 6 -3.10 -7.38 0.28
N HIS A 7 -2.47 -6.26 0.01
CA HIS A 7 -2.11 -5.26 1.01
C HIS A 7 -2.62 -3.90 0.52
N GLU A 8 -3.34 -3.20 1.37
CA GLU A 8 -3.96 -1.92 1.03
C GLU A 8 -3.46 -0.84 1.98
N VAL A 9 -3.07 0.30 1.42
CA VAL A 9 -2.54 1.44 2.14
C VAL A 9 -3.23 2.71 1.65
N ILE A 10 -3.67 3.54 2.59
CA ILE A 10 -4.31 4.83 2.31
C ILE A 10 -3.38 5.94 2.79
N GLY A 11 -3.18 6.96 1.97
CA GLY A 11 -2.19 8.00 2.24
C GLY A 11 -2.43 9.31 1.52
N LEU A 12 -1.46 10.22 1.68
CA LEU A 12 -1.49 11.55 1.08
C LEU A 12 -0.84 11.60 -0.31
N SER A 13 0.14 10.72 -0.58
CA SER A 13 0.79 10.61 -1.87
C SER A 13 1.11 9.15 -2.22
N VAL A 14 1.10 8.84 -3.52
CA VAL A 14 1.52 7.52 -4.02
C VAL A 14 3.01 7.30 -3.74
N GLN A 15 3.83 8.35 -3.89
CA GLN A 15 5.27 8.26 -3.74
C GLN A 15 5.68 7.84 -2.31
N GLU A 16 5.10 8.46 -1.28
CA GLU A 16 5.38 8.08 0.12
C GLU A 16 4.98 6.63 0.40
N ILE A 17 3.81 6.22 -0.09
CA ILE A 17 3.32 4.83 0.09
C ILE A 17 4.26 3.84 -0.59
N LEU A 18 4.67 4.11 -1.84
CA LEU A 18 5.58 3.21 -2.57
C LEU A 18 6.97 3.17 -1.93
N GLN A 19 7.45 4.29 -1.41
CA GLN A 19 8.73 4.32 -0.69
C GLN A 19 8.66 3.46 0.57
N GLU A 20 7.68 3.68 1.45
CA GLU A 20 7.52 2.87 2.66
C GLU A 20 7.32 1.39 2.33
N PHE A 21 6.50 1.10 1.31
CA PHE A 21 6.27 -0.26 0.86
C PHE A 21 7.57 -0.94 0.42
N ASN A 22 8.42 -0.27 -0.36
CA ASN A 22 9.69 -0.84 -0.81
C ASN A 22 10.66 -1.07 0.35
N GLU A 23 10.71 -0.17 1.33
CA GLU A 23 11.52 -0.33 2.54
C GLU A 23 11.08 -1.55 3.36
N ARG A 24 9.77 -1.83 3.38
CA ARG A 24 9.17 -2.89 4.21
C ARG A 24 8.79 -4.16 3.44
N ALA A 25 8.91 -4.18 2.11
CA ALA A 25 8.46 -5.30 1.26
C ALA A 25 9.08 -6.64 1.69
N SER A 26 10.34 -6.59 2.12
CA SER A 26 11.08 -7.75 2.65
C SER A 26 10.45 -8.33 3.93
N GLU A 27 9.86 -7.51 4.80
CA GLU A 27 9.16 -7.94 6.02
C GLU A 27 7.96 -8.85 5.68
N PHE A 28 7.28 -8.50 4.58
CA PHE A 28 6.13 -9.24 4.06
C PHE A 28 6.54 -10.41 3.15
N GLY A 29 7.83 -10.58 2.87
CA GLY A 29 8.34 -11.57 1.91
C GLY A 29 7.91 -11.28 0.47
N ILE A 30 7.66 -10.01 0.16
CA ILE A 30 7.29 -9.55 -1.18
C ILE A 30 8.58 -9.31 -1.97
N THR A 31 8.65 -9.86 -3.17
CA THR A 31 9.72 -9.64 -4.13
C THR A 31 9.11 -9.18 -5.45
N GLU A 32 9.89 -8.55 -6.31
CA GLU A 32 9.41 -8.16 -7.64
C GLU A 32 8.83 -9.37 -8.41
N ASP A 33 9.45 -10.55 -8.28
CA ASP A 33 8.98 -11.79 -8.91
C ASP A 33 7.61 -12.29 -8.44
N ASN A 34 7.18 -11.90 -7.24
CA ASN A 34 5.91 -12.36 -6.66
C ASN A 34 4.83 -11.27 -6.62
N LEU A 35 5.18 -10.03 -6.98
CA LEU A 35 4.26 -8.93 -7.16
C LEU A 35 3.45 -9.15 -8.43
N VAL A 36 2.12 -9.12 -8.31
CA VAL A 36 1.19 -9.35 -9.42
C VAL A 36 0.67 -8.03 -9.96
N SER A 37 0.26 -7.11 -9.07
CA SER A 37 -0.22 -5.80 -9.49
C SER A 37 -0.09 -4.76 -8.39
N VAL A 38 0.01 -3.50 -8.82
CA VAL A 38 -0.12 -2.31 -7.97
C VAL A 38 -1.16 -1.41 -8.61
N SER A 39 -2.22 -1.11 -7.88
CA SER A 39 -3.32 -0.27 -8.33
C SER A 39 -3.42 0.97 -7.46
N VAL A 40 -3.72 2.11 -8.07
CA VAL A 40 -3.96 3.38 -7.37
C VAL A 40 -5.38 3.83 -7.65
N THR A 41 -6.13 4.11 -6.60
CA THR A 41 -7.50 4.64 -6.67
C THR A 41 -7.68 5.79 -5.69
N PRO A 42 -8.66 6.67 -5.90
CA PRO A 42 -9.14 7.54 -4.83
C PRO A 42 -9.64 6.69 -3.64
N PRO A 43 -9.52 7.18 -2.39
CA PRO A 43 -10.12 6.52 -1.24
C PRO A 43 -11.63 6.40 -1.40
N SER A 44 -12.19 5.24 -1.05
CA SER A 44 -13.63 4.99 -1.10
C SER A 44 -14.44 5.81 -0.08
N HIS A 45 -13.78 6.25 0.99
CA HIS A 45 -14.36 7.07 2.05
C HIS A 45 -13.43 8.23 2.42
N ALA A 46 -14.02 9.32 2.92
CA ALA A 46 -13.27 10.44 3.47
C ALA A 46 -12.55 9.99 4.75
N ILE A 47 -11.25 9.72 4.62
CA ILE A 47 -10.38 9.35 5.74
C ILE A 47 -9.49 10.54 6.07
N LYS A 48 -9.41 10.89 7.35
CA LYS A 48 -8.48 11.93 7.83
C LYS A 48 -7.20 11.29 8.32
N ILE A 49 -6.08 11.78 7.81
CA ILE A 49 -4.74 11.39 8.23
C ILE A 49 -4.15 12.52 9.08
N LEU A 50 -3.51 12.13 10.18
CA LEU A 50 -2.73 13.06 11.00
C LEU A 50 -1.39 13.32 10.31
N ASP A 51 -1.13 14.57 9.98
CA ASP A 51 0.12 15.05 9.39
C ASP A 51 0.73 16.12 10.32
N GLY A 52 1.64 15.66 11.18
CA GLY A 52 2.16 16.46 12.29
C GLY A 52 1.05 16.88 13.25
N ALA A 53 0.83 18.19 13.38
CA ALA A 53 -0.22 18.76 14.25
C ALA A 53 -1.55 19.04 13.51
N LYS A 54 -1.65 18.73 12.21
CA LYS A 54 -2.83 19.00 11.38
C LYS A 54 -3.45 17.71 10.88
N THR A 55 -4.74 17.76 10.55
CA THR A 55 -5.40 16.68 9.83
C THR A 55 -5.58 17.05 8.37
N LYS A 56 -5.39 16.07 7.47
CA LYS A 56 -5.60 16.20 6.03
C LYS A 56 -6.47 15.06 5.55
N ASP A 57 -7.26 15.29 4.51
CA ASP A 57 -7.98 14.22 3.86
C ASP A 57 -7.01 13.35 3.06
N ALA A 58 -7.16 12.03 3.19
CA ALA A 58 -6.47 11.06 2.38
C ALA A 58 -6.77 11.31 0.90
N LYS A 59 -5.74 11.18 0.07
CA LYS A 59 -5.84 11.49 -1.36
C LYS A 59 -5.80 10.25 -2.22
N VAL A 60 -5.16 9.19 -1.75
CA VAL A 60 -4.90 7.99 -2.53
C VAL A 60 -5.05 6.74 -1.66
N GLN A 61 -5.49 5.68 -2.32
CA GLN A 61 -5.48 4.31 -1.82
C GLN A 61 -4.68 3.48 -2.82
N VAL A 62 -3.70 2.75 -2.33
CA VAL A 62 -2.83 1.89 -3.13
C VAL A 62 -3.04 0.45 -2.69
N THR A 63 -3.31 -0.42 -3.66
CA THR A 63 -3.52 -1.85 -3.43
C THR A 63 -2.42 -2.64 -4.12
N PHE A 64 -1.71 -3.45 -3.34
CA PHE A 64 -0.68 -4.38 -3.80
C PHE A 64 -1.24 -5.80 -3.79
N ILE A 65 -1.14 -6.49 -4.91
CA ILE A 65 -1.50 -7.91 -5.03
C ILE A 65 -0.23 -8.72 -5.26
N TYR A 66 -0.01 -9.77 -4.48
CA TYR A 66 1.20 -10.58 -4.55
C TYR A 66 0.95 -12.04 -4.16
N TRP A 67 1.83 -12.93 -4.61
CA TRP A 67 1.84 -14.34 -4.20
C TRP A 67 2.67 -14.54 -2.93
N SER A 68 2.04 -15.06 -1.88
CA SER A 68 2.72 -15.37 -0.62
C SER A 68 2.81 -16.87 -0.39
N GLY A 69 4.01 -17.35 -0.06
CA GLY A 69 4.27 -18.73 0.39
C GLY A 69 4.19 -18.92 1.90
N ARG A 70 4.02 -17.84 2.67
CA ARG A 70 3.85 -17.83 4.13
C ARG A 70 2.38 -18.02 4.52
#